data_AF-A0A960FXN4-F1
#
_entry.id   AF-A0A960FXN4-F1
#
_cell.length_a   1.000
_cell.length_b   1.000
_cell.length_c   1.000
_cell.angle_alpha   90.00
_cell.angle_beta   90.00
_cell.angle_gamma   90.00
#
_symmetry.space_group_name_H-M   'P 1'
#
loop_
_entity.id
_entity.type
_entity.pdbx_description
1 polymer ?
#
loop_
_entity_poly.entity_id
_entity_poly.type
_entity_poly.pdbx_seq_one_letter_code
_entity_poly.pdbx_strand_id
1 'polypeptide(L)'
;MVEQWESQTGDRVLPEDHFETLVYYADGPVNLYQLRQWYEPLKALDAEAPAVIVCRSVTAALELLDESPLPVVYASRVEDLENLVDRQRFSMALYVNQNTRNFQMMRSNTMLHVFISHGESDKSYMVSGQTKTYDYSFIAGEAA
;
A
#
# COMPACT_ATOMS: atom_id res chain seq x y z
N MET A 1 26.11 2.16 -13.33
CA MET A 1 26.44 3.15 -12.29
C MET A 1 25.19 3.27 -11.45
N VAL A 2 25.06 2.40 -10.46
CA VAL A 2 23.88 2.30 -9.59
C VAL A 2 24.17 3.18 -8.40
N GLU A 3 23.68 4.42 -8.43
CA GLU A 3 23.78 5.32 -7.27
C GLU A 3 22.79 4.84 -6.20
N GLN A 4 23.39 4.24 -5.18
CA GLN A 4 22.92 4.00 -3.81
C GLN A 4 21.47 4.39 -3.50
N TRP A 5 20.63 3.36 -3.43
CA TRP A 5 19.45 3.35 -2.56
C TRP A 5 19.96 3.31 -1.09
N GLU A 6 20.33 4.47 -0.54
CA GLU A 6 20.35 4.63 0.93
C GLU A 6 18.89 4.60 1.38
N SER A 7 18.55 3.51 2.04
CA SER A 7 17.19 3.06 2.19
C SER A 7 16.39 4.07 3.03
N GLN A 8 15.37 4.68 2.42
CA GLN A 8 14.36 5.51 3.12
C GLN A 8 13.53 4.68 4.15
N THR A 9 13.86 3.40 4.36
CA THR A 9 13.31 2.45 5.34
C THR A 9 13.93 2.55 6.74
N GLY A 10 14.86 3.48 6.98
CA GLY A 10 15.77 3.41 8.14
C GLY A 10 16.90 2.40 7.88
N ASP A 11 17.62 1.98 8.92
CA ASP A 11 18.82 1.09 8.86
C ASP A 11 18.61 -0.31 8.22
N ARG A 12 17.46 -0.58 7.59
CA ARG A 12 17.10 -1.88 7.03
C ARG A 12 17.17 -1.89 5.50
N VAL A 13 18.14 -2.64 4.99
CA VAL A 13 18.20 -3.05 3.58
C VAL A 13 17.02 -4.00 3.30
N LEU A 14 16.22 -3.69 2.28
CA LEU A 14 15.15 -4.57 1.82
C LEU A 14 15.74 -5.73 0.98
N PRO A 15 15.19 -6.95 1.09
CA PRO A 15 15.53 -8.03 0.18
C PRO A 15 15.09 -7.69 -1.25
N GLU A 16 15.81 -8.17 -2.27
CA GLU A 16 15.39 -8.09 -3.68
C GLU A 16 14.49 -9.28 -4.05
N ASP A 17 13.61 -9.09 -5.05
CA ASP A 17 12.73 -10.13 -5.59
C ASP A 17 11.95 -10.91 -4.51
N HIS A 18 11.53 -10.24 -3.45
CA HIS A 18 10.90 -10.89 -2.30
C HIS A 18 9.40 -10.64 -2.26
N PHE A 19 9.00 -9.36 -2.24
CA PHE A 19 7.63 -8.94 -2.02
C PHE A 19 6.76 -9.17 -3.26
N GLU A 20 5.55 -9.68 -3.02
CA GLU A 20 4.53 -9.97 -4.03
C GLU A 20 3.31 -9.05 -3.90
N THR A 21 3.05 -8.54 -2.69
CA THR A 21 1.96 -7.60 -2.41
C THR A 21 2.48 -6.27 -1.88
N LEU A 22 2.04 -5.17 -2.50
CA LEU A 22 2.25 -3.82 -2.04
C LEU A 22 0.98 -3.29 -1.36
N VAL A 23 1.06 -2.77 -0.14
CA VAL A 23 -0.04 -2.06 0.52
C VAL A 23 0.24 -0.56 0.46
N TYR A 24 -0.49 0.15 -0.38
CA TYR A 24 -0.25 1.56 -0.66
C TYR A 24 -0.98 2.45 0.34
N TYR A 25 -0.23 3.31 1.03
CA TYR A 25 -0.77 4.29 1.98
C TYR A 25 -0.18 5.67 1.75
N ALA A 26 -1.01 6.62 1.33
CA ALA A 26 -0.54 7.96 0.97
C ALA A 26 -1.04 9.11 1.86
N ASP A 27 -1.76 8.78 2.93
CA ASP A 27 -2.34 9.76 3.86
C ASP A 27 -1.43 10.09 5.05
N GLY A 28 -1.85 11.07 5.84
CA GLY A 28 -1.22 11.43 7.12
C GLY A 28 -1.73 10.58 8.29
N PRO A 29 -1.05 10.63 9.45
CA PRO A 29 -1.31 9.76 10.60
C PRO A 29 -2.76 9.68 11.08
N VAL A 30 -3.51 10.79 10.96
CA VAL A 30 -4.92 10.87 11.32
C VAL A 30 -5.78 9.79 10.64
N ASN A 31 -5.38 9.34 9.45
CA ASN A 31 -6.12 8.34 8.66
C ASN A 31 -5.54 6.93 8.81
N LEU A 32 -4.57 6.68 9.70
CA LEU A 32 -3.96 5.36 9.87
C LEU A 32 -4.97 4.30 10.30
N TYR A 33 -6.07 4.70 10.93
CA TYR A 33 -7.16 3.78 11.28
C TYR A 33 -7.67 2.98 10.06
N GLN A 34 -7.65 3.58 8.85
CA GLN A 34 -8.08 2.93 7.61
C GLN A 34 -7.18 1.74 7.25
N LEU A 35 -5.89 1.83 7.57
CA LEU A 35 -4.92 0.76 7.38
C LEU A 35 -4.92 -0.22 8.56
N ARG A 36 -4.98 0.29 9.81
CA ARG A 36 -4.95 -0.51 11.05
C ARG A 36 -6.04 -1.57 11.11
N GLN A 37 -7.23 -1.28 10.58
CA GLN A 37 -8.33 -2.25 10.50
C GLN A 37 -8.00 -3.49 9.65
N TRP A 38 -7.00 -3.40 8.77
CA TRP A 38 -6.56 -4.47 7.89
C TRP A 38 -5.34 -5.24 8.41
N TYR A 39 -4.77 -4.89 9.57
CA TYR A 39 -3.54 -5.51 10.07
C TYR A 39 -3.59 -7.03 10.19
N GLU A 40 -4.64 -7.59 10.80
CA GLU A 40 -4.75 -9.05 10.94
C GLU A 40 -4.91 -9.76 9.58
N PRO A 41 -5.82 -9.32 8.68
CA PRO A 41 -5.88 -9.87 7.33
C PRO A 41 -4.56 -9.73 6.54
N LEU A 42 -3.87 -8.59 6.65
CA LEU A 42 -2.61 -8.35 5.95
C LEU A 42 -1.48 -9.22 6.49
N LYS A 43 -1.45 -9.49 7.79
CA LYS A 43 -0.51 -10.43 8.41
C LYS A 43 -0.78 -11.87 7.97
N ALA A 44 -2.04 -12.26 7.82
CA ALA A 44 -2.39 -13.56 7.27
C ALA A 44 -2.01 -13.67 5.78
N LEU A 45 -2.20 -12.60 5.01
CA LEU A 45 -1.79 -12.52 3.60
C LEU A 45 -0.28 -12.64 3.44
N ASP A 46 0.51 -11.97 4.28
CA ASP A 46 1.98 -11.99 4.24
C ASP A 46 2.58 -13.40 4.34
N ALA A 47 1.90 -14.31 5.03
CA ALA A 47 2.32 -15.71 5.14
C ALA A 47 2.23 -16.47 3.80
N GLU A 48 1.38 -16.04 2.87
CA GLU A 48 1.13 -16.68 1.57
C GLU A 48 1.73 -15.87 0.41
N ALA A 49 1.65 -14.54 0.49
CA ALA A 49 2.13 -13.59 -0.50
C ALA A 49 2.84 -12.43 0.20
N PRO A 50 4.19 -12.49 0.35
CA PRO A 50 4.96 -11.54 1.14
C PRO A 50 4.60 -10.09 0.83
N ALA A 51 4.25 -9.34 1.88
CA ALA A 51 3.62 -8.04 1.80
C ALA A 51 4.48 -6.94 2.42
N VAL A 52 4.42 -5.75 1.81
CA VAL A 52 5.10 -4.56 2.30
C VAL A 52 4.17 -3.36 2.25
N ILE A 53 4.19 -2.53 3.29
CA ILE A 53 3.47 -1.25 3.30
C ILE A 53 4.36 -0.19 2.67
N VAL A 54 3.84 0.48 1.66
CA VAL A 54 4.50 1.62 1.01
C VAL A 54 3.80 2.90 1.44
N CYS A 55 4.46 3.65 2.31
CA CYS A 55 3.97 4.87 2.89
C CYS A 55 4.52 6.10 2.15
N ARG A 56 3.66 7.04 1.75
CA ARG A 56 4.06 8.30 1.10
C ARG A 56 4.24 9.48 2.06
N SER A 57 3.93 9.28 3.35
CA SER A 57 3.93 10.33 4.39
C SER A 57 4.96 10.01 5.45
N VAL A 58 5.96 10.89 5.65
CA VAL A 58 7.05 10.64 6.61
C VAL A 58 6.53 10.48 8.04
N THR A 59 5.56 11.31 8.44
CA THR A 59 5.01 11.25 9.80
C THR A 59 4.20 9.97 10.02
N ALA A 60 3.47 9.49 9.00
CA ALA A 60 2.77 8.21 9.11
C ALA A 60 3.72 7.02 9.04
N ALA A 61 4.80 7.12 8.24
CA ALA A 61 5.83 6.09 8.17
C ALA A 61 6.52 5.89 9.53
N LEU A 62 6.78 6.97 10.28
CA LEU A 62 7.34 6.88 11.63
C LEU A 62 6.43 6.10 12.59
N GLU A 63 5.12 6.39 12.60
CA GLU A 63 4.17 5.61 13.43
C GLU A 63 4.09 4.15 12.96
N LEU A 64 4.07 3.92 11.65
CA LEU A 64 4.03 2.57 11.09
C LEU A 64 5.29 1.76 11.42
N LEU A 65 6.47 2.38 11.48
CA LEU A 65 7.70 1.67 11.87
C LEU A 65 7.63 1.13 13.31
N ASP A 66 6.86 1.78 14.18
CA ASP A 66 6.68 1.38 15.58
C ASP A 66 5.61 0.29 15.76
N GLU A 67 4.52 0.34 14.98
CA GLU A 67 3.33 -0.49 15.24
C GLU A 67 3.00 -1.53 14.15
N SER A 68 3.51 -1.37 12.93
CA SER A 68 3.08 -2.17 11.79
C SER A 68 3.46 -3.65 11.94
N PRO A 69 2.54 -4.59 11.65
CA PRO A 69 2.87 -6.01 11.61
C PRO A 69 3.69 -6.41 10.37
N LEU A 70 3.80 -5.52 9.38
CA LEU A 70 4.51 -5.74 8.11
C LEU A 70 5.70 -4.80 7.96
N PRO A 71 6.70 -5.17 7.13
CA PRO A 71 7.74 -4.23 6.70
C PRO A 71 7.14 -2.95 6.10
N VAL A 72 7.77 -1.82 6.40
CA VAL A 72 7.33 -0.48 5.97
C VAL A 72 8.43 0.16 5.14
N VAL A 73 8.04 0.69 3.99
CA VAL A 73 8.89 1.46 3.08
C VAL A 73 8.33 2.86 2.96
N TYR A 74 9.14 3.86 3.31
CA TYR A 74 8.83 5.24 2.97
C TYR A 74 9.27 5.51 1.54
N ALA A 75 8.35 6.01 0.72
CA ALA A 75 8.60 6.41 -0.66
C ALA A 75 8.06 7.82 -0.86
N SER A 76 8.92 8.82 -0.79
CA SER A 76 8.49 10.23 -0.87
C SER A 76 8.10 10.64 -2.30
N ARG A 77 8.84 10.15 -3.30
CA ARG A 77 8.74 10.52 -4.72
C ARG A 77 8.19 9.38 -5.57
N VAL A 78 7.76 9.72 -6.78
CA VAL A 78 7.33 8.71 -7.77
C VAL A 78 8.52 7.82 -8.18
N GLU A 79 9.71 8.41 -8.34
CA GLU A 79 10.96 7.69 -8.61
C GLU A 79 11.24 6.62 -7.54
N ASP A 80 10.92 6.88 -6.27
CA ASP A 80 11.08 5.90 -5.19
C ASP A 80 10.15 4.69 -5.39
N LEU A 81 8.92 4.93 -5.87
CA LEU A 81 7.98 3.86 -6.20
C LEU A 81 8.44 3.05 -7.41
N GLU A 82 8.88 3.72 -8.48
CA GLU A 82 9.38 3.07 -9.70
C GLU A 82 10.57 2.15 -9.36
N ASN A 83 11.55 2.67 -8.62
CA ASN A 83 12.70 1.87 -8.17
C ASN A 83 12.30 0.69 -7.27
N LEU A 84 11.31 0.85 -6.40
CA LEU A 84 10.82 -0.23 -5.55
C LEU A 84 10.13 -1.31 -6.39
N VAL A 85 9.29 -0.92 -7.36
CA VAL A 85 8.62 -1.85 -8.26
C VAL A 85 9.61 -2.63 -9.11
N ASP A 86 10.64 -1.97 -9.64
CA ASP A 86 11.65 -2.61 -10.50
C ASP A 86 12.53 -3.64 -9.79
N ARG A 87 12.60 -3.61 -8.45
CA ARG A 87 13.43 -4.50 -7.62
C ARG A 87 12.66 -5.60 -6.91
N GLN A 88 11.35 -5.65 -7.12
CA GLN A 88 10.44 -6.60 -6.49
C GLN A 88 9.57 -7.28 -7.54
N ARG A 89 8.83 -8.29 -7.12
CA ARG A 89 7.99 -9.12 -8.00
C ARG A 89 6.51 -8.92 -7.68
N PHE A 90 6.12 -7.66 -7.50
CA PHE A 90 4.74 -7.32 -7.17
C PHE A 90 3.76 -7.83 -8.24
N SER A 91 2.78 -8.60 -7.79
CA SER A 91 1.63 -9.00 -8.60
C SER A 91 0.36 -8.26 -8.20
N MET A 92 0.35 -7.61 -7.03
CA MET A 92 -0.81 -6.90 -6.50
C MET A 92 -0.44 -5.63 -5.71
N ALA A 93 -1.22 -4.57 -5.89
CA ALA A 93 -1.25 -3.38 -5.04
C ALA A 93 -2.62 -3.21 -4.37
N LEU A 94 -2.62 -3.19 -3.05
CA LEU A 94 -3.79 -2.96 -2.20
C LEU A 94 -3.88 -1.49 -1.79
N TYR A 95 -5.07 -0.90 -1.92
CA TYR A 95 -5.34 0.49 -1.57
C TYR A 95 -6.39 0.56 -0.47
N VAL A 96 -6.01 1.01 0.72
CA VAL A 96 -6.89 1.04 1.92
C VAL A 96 -7.82 2.27 1.98
N ASN A 97 -7.64 3.20 1.06
CA ASN A 97 -8.40 4.44 0.97
C ASN A 97 -8.46 4.98 -0.47
N GLN A 98 -9.13 6.13 -0.66
CA GLN A 98 -9.34 6.76 -1.97
C GLN A 98 -8.52 8.06 -2.11
N ASN A 99 -7.25 8.02 -1.71
CA ASN A 99 -6.37 9.17 -1.86
C ASN A 99 -6.06 9.45 -3.33
N THR A 100 -6.06 10.72 -3.76
CA THR A 100 -5.71 11.10 -5.13
C THR A 100 -4.27 10.72 -5.51
N ARG A 101 -3.37 10.52 -4.53
CA ARG A 101 -2.02 10.01 -4.75
C ARG A 101 -1.98 8.52 -5.09
N ASN A 102 -3.08 7.77 -4.96
CA ASN A 102 -3.17 6.37 -5.43
C ASN A 102 -2.91 6.28 -6.94
N PHE A 103 -3.36 7.28 -7.70
CA PHE A 103 -3.12 7.37 -9.15
C PHE A 103 -1.63 7.41 -9.52
N GLN A 104 -0.75 7.78 -8.59
CA GLN A 104 0.70 7.74 -8.86
C GLN A 104 1.21 6.29 -8.91
N MET A 105 0.63 5.39 -8.11
CA MET A 105 0.97 3.97 -8.13
C MET A 105 0.26 3.20 -9.25
N MET A 106 -0.98 3.60 -9.58
CA MET A 106 -1.80 3.02 -10.68
C MET A 106 -1.20 3.20 -12.08
N ARG A 107 -0.06 3.90 -12.20
CA ARG A 107 0.69 3.98 -13.45
C ARG A 107 1.42 2.68 -13.78
N SER A 108 1.70 1.85 -12.78
CA SER A 108 2.23 0.51 -13.05
C SER A 108 1.16 -0.32 -13.76
N ASN A 109 1.54 -1.08 -14.78
CA ASN A 109 0.65 -1.98 -15.50
C ASN A 109 1.03 -3.46 -15.31
N THR A 110 1.94 -3.75 -14.37
CA THR A 110 2.50 -5.08 -14.13
C THR A 110 1.83 -5.82 -12.98
N MET A 111 0.89 -5.18 -12.28
CA MET A 111 0.22 -5.71 -11.10
C MET A 111 -1.26 -5.38 -11.11
N LEU A 112 -2.05 -6.17 -10.39
CA LEU A 112 -3.45 -5.86 -10.13
C LEU A 112 -3.56 -4.70 -9.14
N HIS A 113 -4.49 -3.79 -9.39
CA HIS A 113 -4.83 -2.70 -8.48
C HIS A 113 -6.15 -3.00 -7.78
N VAL A 114 -6.10 -3.23 -6.47
CA VAL A 114 -7.24 -3.68 -5.69
C VAL A 114 -7.55 -2.67 -4.58
N PHE A 115 -8.77 -2.14 -4.59
CA PHE A 115 -9.25 -1.32 -3.48
C PHE A 115 -9.79 -2.21 -2.36
N ILE A 116 -9.40 -1.93 -1.12
CA ILE A 116 -9.93 -2.58 0.08
C ILE A 116 -10.54 -1.54 1.03
N SER A 117 -11.83 -1.67 1.30
CA SER A 117 -12.61 -0.67 2.05
C SER A 117 -12.39 -0.78 3.57
N HIS A 118 -12.36 0.34 4.28
CA HIS A 118 -12.18 0.41 5.74
C HIS A 118 -13.51 0.58 6.52
N GLY A 119 -14.60 0.00 6.03
CA GLY A 119 -15.85 -0.16 6.79
C GLY A 119 -16.66 1.10 7.13
N GLU A 120 -16.11 2.31 6.93
CA GLU A 120 -16.83 3.58 7.15
C GLU A 120 -17.70 3.92 5.94
N SER A 121 -18.76 3.13 5.77
CA SER A 121 -19.76 3.39 4.75
C SER A 121 -20.60 4.61 5.13
N ASP A 122 -20.40 5.72 4.43
CA ASP A 122 -21.49 6.64 4.14
C ASP A 122 -21.52 6.93 2.64
N LYS A 123 -22.46 6.23 1.97
CA LYS A 123 -23.16 6.40 0.66
C LYS A 123 -22.51 7.13 -0.54
N SER A 124 -21.32 7.70 -0.44
CA SER A 124 -20.65 8.51 -1.48
C SER A 124 -19.48 7.78 -2.15
N TYR A 125 -18.79 6.87 -1.45
CA TYR A 125 -17.70 6.07 -2.02
C TYR A 125 -18.17 5.13 -3.14
N MET A 126 -19.40 4.60 -3.06
CA MET A 126 -19.94 3.68 -4.08
C MET A 126 -20.43 4.37 -5.36
N VAL A 127 -20.58 5.70 -5.35
CA VAL A 127 -21.04 6.49 -6.52
C VAL A 127 -19.90 7.29 -7.17
N SER A 128 -18.70 7.26 -6.57
CA SER A 128 -17.54 7.92 -7.17
C SER A 128 -17.04 7.15 -8.39
N GLY A 129 -16.64 7.86 -9.44
CA GLY A 129 -16.00 7.24 -10.62
C GLY A 129 -14.66 6.58 -10.32
N GLN A 130 -14.06 6.84 -9.15
CA GLN A 130 -12.74 6.33 -8.76
C GLN A 130 -12.72 4.82 -8.57
N THR A 131 -13.83 4.21 -8.15
CA THR A 131 -13.90 2.75 -8.00
C THR A 131 -13.66 2.02 -9.33
N LYS A 132 -13.96 2.66 -10.47
CA LYS A 132 -13.73 2.10 -11.81
C LYS A 132 -12.25 2.05 -12.20
N THR A 133 -11.37 2.66 -11.41
CA THR A 133 -9.92 2.69 -11.70
C THR A 133 -9.23 1.42 -11.20
N TYR A 134 -9.84 0.68 -10.27
CA TYR A 134 -9.29 -0.56 -9.74
C TYR A 134 -9.76 -1.77 -10.54
N ASP A 135 -8.91 -2.79 -10.66
CA ASP A 135 -9.27 -4.08 -11.26
C ASP A 135 -10.28 -4.82 -10.39
N TYR A 136 -10.12 -4.73 -9.06
CA TYR A 136 -11.04 -5.28 -8.08
C TYR A 136 -11.31 -4.30 -6.93
N SER A 137 -12.46 -4.46 -6.28
CA SER A 137 -12.81 -3.69 -5.08
C SER A 137 -13.46 -4.61 -4.05
N PHE A 138 -12.78 -4.80 -2.92
CA PHE A 138 -13.32 -5.53 -1.77
C PHE A 138 -13.94 -4.54 -0.79
N ILE A 139 -15.28 -4.56 -0.76
CA ILE A 139 -16.07 -3.66 0.06
C ILE A 139 -16.58 -4.45 1.26
N ALA A 140 -16.38 -3.93 2.46
CA ALA A 140 -16.94 -4.51 3.67
C ALA A 140 -18.48 -4.50 3.59
N GLY A 141 -19.08 -5.67 3.77
CA GLY A 141 -20.51 -5.93 3.79
C GLY A 141 -20.74 -7.40 4.14
N GLU A 142 -21.95 -7.76 4.58
CA GLU A 142 -22.28 -9.19 4.72
C GLU A 142 -22.17 -9.84 3.34
N ALA A 143 -21.28 -10.83 3.22
CA ALA A 143 -21.41 -11.82 2.17
C ALA A 143 -22.74 -12.53 2.41
N ALA A 144 -23.67 -12.38 1.48
CA ALA A 144 -24.95 -13.08 1.49
C ALA A 144 -24.76 -14.60 1.42
#